data_AF-A0A3B5LBJ1-F1
#
_entry.id   AF-A0A3B5LBJ1-F1
#
_cell.length_a   1.000
_cell.length_b   1.000
_cell.length_c   1.000
_cell.angle_alpha   90.00
_cell.angle_beta   90.00
_cell.angle_gamma   90.00
#
_symmetry.space_group_name_H-M   'P 1'
#
loop_
_entity.id
_entity.type
_entity.pdbx_description
1 polymer ?
#
loop_
_entity_poly.entity_id
_entity_poly.type
_entity_poly.pdbx_seq_one_letter_code
_entity_poly.pdbx_strand_id
1 'polypeptide(L)'
;KETNKCKYLDRFIQNRDSSVVNKFQKKFWKTKQTLIKVTGKKEDEHVVASDADLDAKLEVFHSIQRTCMELLKVIEQYQRRICFLSQEENELGRFLRFQGSQDKSRAGKIMQATGKALCFSSQQRLALRKPLCRLYQEIETFRYRAISDTWLTVNRMEQSRTEYRGALLWMKDVSQELDPDTHKQMEKFRKVQAQVRTTKSSFDKLKNDVCQKVDLLGASRCNLLSHILSTYQVHLLY
;
A
#
# COMPACT_ATOMS: atom_id res chain seq x y z
N LYS A 1 -38.08 -17.59 -24.91
CA LYS A 1 -38.95 -17.57 -23.69
C LYS A 1 -38.37 -18.37 -22.51
N GLU A 2 -37.39 -19.27 -22.71
CA GLU A 2 -36.78 -20.07 -21.63
C GLU A 2 -35.69 -19.34 -20.82
N THR A 3 -34.94 -18.42 -21.44
CA THR A 3 -33.89 -17.61 -20.79
C THR A 3 -34.40 -16.67 -19.69
N ASN A 4 -35.65 -16.21 -19.78
CA ASN A 4 -36.27 -15.41 -18.71
C ASN A 4 -36.66 -16.28 -17.51
N LYS A 5 -37.06 -17.54 -17.71
CA LYS A 5 -37.52 -18.44 -16.64
C LYS A 5 -36.38 -18.76 -15.65
N CYS A 6 -35.16 -18.91 -16.14
CA CYS A 6 -33.96 -19.11 -15.32
C CYS A 6 -33.64 -17.90 -14.44
N LYS A 7 -33.74 -16.67 -14.98
CA LYS A 7 -33.55 -15.43 -14.22
C LYS A 7 -34.61 -15.21 -13.15
N TYR A 8 -35.86 -15.58 -13.44
CA TYR A 8 -36.94 -15.51 -12.45
C TYR A 8 -36.76 -16.52 -11.32
N LEU A 9 -36.31 -17.75 -11.63
CA LEU A 9 -36.04 -18.77 -10.62
C LEU A 9 -34.85 -18.40 -9.72
N ASP A 10 -33.75 -17.88 -10.30
CA ASP A 10 -32.60 -17.37 -9.53
C ASP A 10 -32.99 -16.20 -8.62
N ARG A 11 -33.85 -15.29 -9.10
CA ARG A 11 -34.37 -14.16 -8.30
C ARG A 11 -35.36 -14.63 -7.21
N PHE A 12 -36.13 -15.68 -7.47
CA PHE A 12 -37.05 -16.26 -6.47
C PHE A 12 -36.31 -17.02 -5.36
N ILE A 13 -35.24 -17.73 -5.71
CA ILE A 13 -34.37 -18.44 -4.76
C ILE A 13 -33.57 -17.43 -3.91
N GLN A 14 -33.11 -16.32 -4.51
CA GLN A 14 -32.49 -15.21 -3.76
C GLN A 14 -33.45 -14.58 -2.72
N ASN A 15 -34.75 -14.53 -3.00
CA ASN A 15 -35.74 -13.88 -2.13
C ASN A 15 -36.25 -14.74 -0.96
N ARG A 16 -35.97 -16.06 -0.92
CA ARG A 16 -36.47 -16.95 0.14
C ARG A 16 -35.45 -17.33 1.23
N ASP A 17 -34.17 -17.03 1.07
CA ASP A 17 -33.11 -17.62 1.92
C ASP A 17 -32.42 -16.61 2.87
N SER A 18 -33.21 -15.99 3.76
CA SER A 18 -32.72 -15.28 4.94
C SER A 18 -32.55 -16.18 6.18
N SER A 19 -32.51 -17.50 6.01
CA SER A 19 -32.46 -18.44 7.14
C SER A 19 -31.19 -18.23 7.98
N VAL A 20 -31.36 -18.23 9.31
CA VAL A 20 -30.26 -18.09 10.29
C VAL A 20 -29.19 -19.16 10.05
N VAL A 21 -29.60 -20.35 9.63
CA VAL A 21 -28.72 -21.48 9.30
C VAL A 21 -27.80 -21.14 8.11
N ASN A 22 -28.33 -20.54 7.04
CA ASN A 22 -27.52 -20.16 5.89
C ASN A 22 -26.49 -19.08 6.25
N LYS A 23 -26.89 -18.08 7.04
CA LYS A 23 -25.95 -17.06 7.56
C LYS A 23 -24.85 -17.68 8.43
N PHE A 24 -25.20 -18.65 9.27
CA PHE A 24 -24.25 -19.36 10.10
C PHE A 24 -23.25 -20.16 9.26
N GLN A 25 -23.73 -20.90 8.25
CA GLN A 25 -22.87 -21.66 7.33
C GLN A 25 -21.90 -20.74 6.58
N LYS A 26 -22.38 -19.61 6.02
CA LYS A 26 -21.51 -18.63 5.37
C LYS A 26 -20.39 -18.15 6.30
N LYS A 27 -20.74 -17.80 7.55
CA LYS A 27 -19.76 -17.36 8.55
C LYS A 27 -18.77 -18.47 8.91
N PHE A 28 -19.25 -19.69 9.12
CA PHE A 28 -18.43 -20.87 9.40
C PHE A 28 -17.37 -21.08 8.31
N TRP A 29 -17.79 -21.11 7.03
CA TRP A 29 -16.88 -21.37 5.92
C TRP A 29 -15.89 -20.22 5.68
N LYS A 30 -16.32 -18.97 5.87
CA LYS A 30 -15.42 -17.82 5.89
C LYS A 30 -14.37 -17.97 6.99
N THR A 31 -14.78 -18.29 8.22
CA THR A 31 -13.87 -18.48 9.35
C THR A 31 -12.92 -19.67 9.12
N LYS A 32 -13.41 -20.78 8.57
CA LYS A 32 -12.59 -21.94 8.20
C LYS A 32 -11.51 -21.55 7.19
N GLN A 33 -11.88 -20.79 6.16
CA GLN A 33 -10.91 -20.25 5.18
C GLN A 33 -9.88 -19.33 5.84
N THR A 34 -10.30 -18.43 6.74
CA THR A 34 -9.37 -17.57 7.49
C THR A 34 -8.38 -18.40 8.30
N LEU A 35 -8.84 -19.45 9.00
CA LEU A 35 -7.97 -20.34 9.77
C LEU A 35 -6.99 -21.08 8.87
N ILE A 36 -7.41 -21.58 7.70
CA ILE A 36 -6.52 -22.25 6.74
C ILE A 36 -5.39 -21.30 6.32
N LYS A 37 -5.72 -20.06 5.93
CA LYS A 37 -4.74 -19.03 5.55
C LYS A 37 -3.75 -18.72 6.68
N VAL A 38 -4.25 -18.50 7.90
CA VAL A 38 -3.42 -18.13 9.07
C VAL A 38 -2.55 -19.29 9.56
N THR A 39 -3.06 -20.53 9.48
CA THR A 39 -2.32 -21.73 9.92
C THR A 39 -1.37 -22.28 8.86
N GLY A 40 -1.34 -21.71 7.65
CA GLY A 40 -0.49 -22.16 6.55
C GLY A 40 -0.87 -23.55 6.01
N LYS A 41 -2.12 -23.99 6.22
CA LYS A 41 -2.59 -25.26 5.66
C LYS A 41 -2.67 -25.15 4.13
N LYS A 42 -2.36 -26.25 3.45
CA LYS A 42 -2.38 -26.31 1.98
C LYS A 42 -3.77 -25.95 1.44
N GLU A 43 -3.80 -24.97 0.54
CA GLU A 43 -5.01 -24.55 -0.16
C GLU A 43 -5.10 -25.22 -1.54
N ASP A 44 -6.26 -25.10 -2.18
CA ASP A 44 -6.48 -25.60 -3.53
C ASP A 44 -5.56 -24.88 -4.53
N GLU A 45 -4.73 -25.65 -5.24
CA GLU A 45 -3.65 -25.13 -6.09
C GLU A 45 -4.19 -24.27 -7.24
N HIS A 46 -5.33 -24.63 -7.82
CA HIS A 46 -5.94 -23.85 -8.91
C HIS A 46 -6.48 -22.52 -8.40
N VAL A 47 -7.03 -22.49 -7.19
CA VAL A 47 -7.50 -21.26 -6.57
C VAL A 47 -6.32 -20.34 -6.26
N VAL A 48 -5.23 -20.88 -5.71
CA VAL A 48 -3.98 -20.12 -5.47
C VAL A 48 -3.42 -19.58 -6.79
N ALA A 49 -3.29 -20.42 -7.81
CA ALA A 49 -2.78 -20.01 -9.13
C ALA A 49 -3.64 -18.89 -9.76
N SER A 50 -4.96 -18.96 -9.60
CA SER A 50 -5.87 -17.94 -10.16
C SER A 50 -5.73 -16.54 -9.52
N ASP A 51 -5.12 -16.47 -8.33
CA ASP A 51 -4.91 -15.21 -7.62
C ASP A 51 -3.55 -14.56 -7.94
N ALA A 52 -2.66 -15.24 -8.67
CA ALA A 52 -1.27 -14.80 -8.86
C ALA A 52 -1.14 -13.36 -9.39
N ASP A 53 -1.98 -12.97 -10.36
CA ASP A 53 -1.96 -11.61 -10.91
C ASP A 53 -2.37 -10.54 -9.88
N LEU A 54 -3.33 -10.87 -9.02
CA LEU A 54 -3.77 -9.98 -7.94
C LEU A 54 -2.68 -9.89 -6.87
N ASP A 55 -2.07 -11.01 -6.50
CA ASP A 55 -0.99 -11.05 -5.51
C ASP A 55 0.22 -10.23 -5.97
N ALA A 56 0.62 -10.35 -7.25
CA ALA A 56 1.65 -9.50 -7.84
C ALA A 56 1.30 -8.01 -7.75
N LYS A 57 0.03 -7.63 -7.96
CA LYS A 57 -0.43 -6.25 -7.83
C LYS A 57 -0.40 -5.77 -6.37
N LEU A 58 -0.73 -6.63 -5.41
CA LEU A 58 -0.64 -6.31 -3.97
C LEU A 58 0.82 -6.10 -3.54
N GLU A 59 1.77 -6.85 -4.09
CA GLU A 59 3.19 -6.62 -3.84
C GLU A 59 3.65 -5.24 -4.33
N VAL A 60 3.16 -4.78 -5.49
CA VAL A 60 3.41 -3.40 -5.95
C VAL A 60 2.87 -2.38 -4.96
N PHE A 61 1.64 -2.57 -4.48
CA PHE A 61 1.05 -1.71 -3.45
C PHE A 61 1.90 -1.68 -2.18
N HIS A 62 2.26 -2.84 -1.63
CA HIS A 62 3.07 -2.94 -0.41
C HIS A 62 4.48 -2.34 -0.59
N SER A 63 5.09 -2.51 -1.76
CA SER A 63 6.34 -1.87 -2.12
C SER A 63 6.22 -0.34 -2.10
N ILE A 64 5.15 0.23 -2.67
CA ILE A 64 4.87 1.67 -2.59
C ILE A 64 4.75 2.13 -1.13
N GLN A 65 3.99 1.42 -0.30
CA GLN A 65 3.83 1.78 1.12
C GLN A 65 5.16 1.79 1.87
N ARG A 66 5.95 0.73 1.70
CA ARG A 66 7.22 0.51 2.39
C ARG A 66 8.24 1.57 1.99
N THR A 67 8.45 1.74 0.69
CA THR A 67 9.47 2.65 0.17
C THR A 67 9.12 4.12 0.43
N CYS A 68 7.84 4.52 0.48
CA CYS A 68 7.45 5.85 0.94
C CYS A 68 7.77 6.09 2.43
N MET A 69 7.61 5.08 3.29
CA MET A 69 7.97 5.20 4.71
C MET A 69 9.49 5.25 4.91
N GLU A 70 10.23 4.42 4.18
CA GLU A 70 11.69 4.45 4.19
C GLU A 70 12.23 5.80 3.73
N LEU A 71 11.64 6.38 2.68
CA LEU A 71 12.01 7.71 2.19
C LEU A 71 11.83 8.79 3.27
N LEU A 72 10.74 8.78 4.03
CA LEU A 72 10.55 9.72 5.15
C LEU A 72 11.67 9.60 6.19
N LYS A 73 12.03 8.37 6.59
CA LYS A 73 13.12 8.12 7.55
C LYS A 73 14.45 8.65 7.03
N VAL A 74 14.75 8.42 5.76
CA VAL A 74 15.97 8.91 5.11
C VAL A 74 16.00 10.44 5.08
N ILE A 75 14.89 11.08 4.70
CA ILE A 75 14.80 12.56 4.66
C ILE A 75 14.99 13.14 6.05
N GLU A 76 14.35 12.57 7.08
CA GLU A 76 14.49 13.03 8.46
C GLU A 76 15.94 12.91 8.94
N GLN A 77 16.58 11.75 8.73
CA GLN A 77 17.97 11.54 9.11
C GLN A 77 18.90 12.50 8.37
N TYR A 78 18.65 12.74 7.08
CA TYR A 78 19.46 13.63 6.28
C TYR A 78 19.33 15.08 6.74
N GLN A 79 18.12 15.56 7.04
CA GLN A 79 17.90 16.89 7.60
C GLN A 79 18.64 17.10 8.92
N ARG A 80 18.63 16.11 9.83
CA ARG A 80 19.38 16.16 11.08
C ARG A 80 20.89 16.28 10.83
N ARG A 81 21.44 15.45 9.94
CA ARG A 81 22.86 15.45 9.56
C ARG A 81 23.29 16.76 8.93
N ILE A 82 22.52 17.31 7.99
CA ILE A 82 22.78 18.62 7.39
C ILE A 82 22.84 19.70 8.46
N CYS A 83 21.85 19.72 9.37
CA CYS A 83 21.77 20.74 10.40
C CYS A 83 23.00 20.72 11.31
N PHE A 84 23.37 19.54 11.80
CA PHE A 84 24.54 19.37 12.67
C PHE A 84 25.84 19.75 11.95
N LEU A 85 26.08 19.20 10.74
CA LEU A 85 27.28 19.50 9.97
C LEU A 85 27.41 21.00 9.66
N SER A 86 26.31 21.66 9.30
CA SER A 86 26.31 23.11 9.05
C SER A 86 26.57 23.93 10.31
N GLN A 87 26.16 23.47 11.50
CA GLN A 87 26.46 24.14 12.76
C GLN A 87 27.95 24.07 13.06
N GLU A 88 28.54 22.87 13.06
CA GLU A 88 29.97 22.65 13.33
C GLU A 88 30.86 23.42 12.34
N GLU A 89 30.53 23.37 11.05
CA GLU A 89 31.30 24.09 10.03
C GLU A 89 31.19 25.60 10.18
N ASN A 90 30.02 26.13 10.53
CA ASN A 90 29.83 27.55 10.76
C ASN A 90 30.58 28.03 12.02
N GLU A 91 30.61 27.23 13.08
CA GLU A 91 31.38 27.52 14.29
C GLU A 91 32.88 27.55 14.01
N LEU A 92 33.41 26.55 13.29
CA LEU A 92 34.79 26.55 12.83
C LEU A 92 35.09 27.77 11.96
N GLY A 93 34.17 28.12 11.05
CA GLY A 93 34.30 29.31 10.19
C GLY A 93 34.39 30.61 10.99
N ARG A 94 33.55 30.76 12.03
CA ARG A 94 33.59 31.91 12.94
C ARG A 94 34.89 31.95 13.75
N PHE A 95 35.32 30.79 14.26
CA PHE A 95 36.58 30.67 15.02
C PHE A 95 37.79 31.10 14.19
N LEU A 96 37.92 30.59 12.96
CA LEU A 96 39.04 30.96 12.07
C LEU A 96 39.02 32.45 11.70
N ARG A 97 37.84 33.05 11.50
CA ARG A 97 37.73 34.50 11.27
C ARG A 97 38.17 35.30 12.47
N PHE A 98 37.79 34.88 13.67
CA PHE A 98 38.21 35.52 14.91
C PHE A 98 39.74 35.44 15.09
N GLN A 99 40.32 34.24 15.05
CA GLN A 99 41.77 34.06 15.18
C GLN A 99 42.55 34.79 14.08
N GLY A 100 42.07 34.68 12.83
CA GLY A 100 42.69 35.35 11.69
C GLY A 100 42.65 36.88 11.76
N SER A 101 41.72 37.47 12.53
CA SER A 101 41.70 38.93 12.76
C SER A 101 42.77 39.40 13.74
N GLN A 102 43.22 38.51 14.63
CA GLN A 102 44.28 38.79 15.61
C GLN A 102 45.70 38.54 15.04
N ASP A 103 45.81 37.73 13.98
CA ASP A 103 47.08 37.45 13.29
C ASP A 103 47.27 38.32 12.04
N LYS A 104 48.27 39.22 12.06
CA LYS A 104 48.61 40.11 10.94
C LYS A 104 49.44 39.44 9.84
N SER A 105 49.86 38.18 10.04
CA SER A 105 50.67 37.42 9.09
C SER A 105 49.85 36.99 7.86
N ARG A 106 50.54 36.33 6.91
CA ARG A 106 49.86 35.67 5.79
C ARG A 106 48.92 34.56 6.27
N ALA A 107 49.24 33.88 7.38
CA ALA A 107 48.40 32.83 7.94
C ALA A 107 47.06 33.39 8.41
N GLY A 108 47.05 34.53 9.12
CA GLY A 108 45.80 35.20 9.52
C GLY A 108 44.89 35.58 8.34
N LYS A 109 45.45 36.08 7.24
CA LYS A 109 44.68 36.34 6.00
C LYS A 109 44.04 35.06 5.43
N ILE A 110 44.79 33.96 5.43
CA ILE A 110 44.28 32.64 4.99
C ILE A 110 43.16 32.17 5.92
N MET A 111 43.34 32.26 7.24
CA MET A 111 42.32 31.88 8.23
C MET A 111 41.01 32.65 8.03
N GLN A 112 41.08 33.96 7.79
CA GLN A 112 39.88 34.77 7.52
C GLN A 112 39.17 34.35 6.22
N ALA A 113 39.93 34.11 5.15
CA ALA A 113 39.38 33.66 3.87
C ALA A 113 38.73 32.27 4.00
N THR A 114 39.43 31.33 4.62
CA THR A 114 38.91 29.98 4.92
C THR A 114 37.66 30.05 5.78
N GLY A 115 37.68 30.84 6.85
CA GLY A 115 36.53 30.97 7.74
C GLY A 115 35.32 31.60 7.06
N LYS A 116 35.52 32.58 6.15
CA LYS A 116 34.44 33.11 5.31
C LYS A 116 33.87 32.03 4.38
N ALA A 117 34.71 31.21 3.77
CA ALA A 117 34.28 30.12 2.89
C ALA A 117 33.48 29.05 3.64
N LEU A 118 33.90 28.66 4.85
CA LEU A 118 33.17 27.70 5.70
C LEU A 118 31.81 28.23 6.14
N CYS A 119 31.74 29.50 6.61
CA CYS A 119 30.45 30.14 6.93
C CYS A 119 29.52 30.22 5.71
N PHE A 120 30.05 30.48 4.52
CA PHE A 120 29.23 30.51 3.31
C PHE A 120 28.74 29.11 2.92
N SER A 121 29.62 28.10 2.91
CA SER A 121 29.25 26.72 2.55
C SER A 121 28.21 26.13 3.52
N SER A 122 28.39 26.34 4.82
CA SER A 122 27.42 25.91 5.84
C SER A 122 26.02 26.52 5.65
N GLN A 123 25.94 27.80 5.28
CA GLN A 123 24.67 28.47 4.97
C GLN A 123 24.00 27.89 3.73
N GLN A 124 24.77 27.65 2.67
CA GLN A 124 24.24 27.03 1.44
C GLN A 124 23.71 25.63 1.71
N ARG A 125 24.44 24.81 2.47
CA ARG A 125 23.96 23.48 2.86
C ARG A 125 22.69 23.57 3.72
N LEU A 126 22.58 24.57 4.61
CA LEU A 126 21.40 24.75 5.46
C LEU A 126 20.16 25.15 4.64
N ALA A 127 20.34 25.85 3.52
CA ALA A 127 19.26 26.21 2.60
C ALA A 127 18.52 24.97 2.06
N LEU A 128 19.19 23.81 1.96
CA LEU A 128 18.57 22.53 1.57
C LEU A 128 17.47 22.04 2.51
N ARG A 129 17.44 22.53 3.76
CA ARG A 129 16.40 22.12 4.72
C ARG A 129 15.00 22.47 4.24
N LYS A 130 14.83 23.60 3.56
CA LYS A 130 13.51 24.04 3.08
C LYS A 130 12.91 23.07 2.04
N PRO A 131 13.59 22.73 0.93
CA PRO A 131 13.09 21.74 -0.01
C PRO A 131 12.98 20.33 0.60
N LEU A 132 13.87 19.93 1.51
CA LEU A 132 13.76 18.64 2.20
C LEU A 132 12.53 18.54 3.13
N CYS A 133 12.21 19.61 3.85
CA CYS A 133 11.01 19.70 4.67
C CYS A 133 9.75 19.59 3.81
N ARG A 134 9.72 20.27 2.66
CA ARG A 134 8.62 20.16 1.70
C ARG A 134 8.48 18.72 1.17
N LEU A 135 9.58 18.10 0.76
CA LEU A 135 9.58 16.70 0.33
C LEU A 135 9.03 15.76 1.41
N TYR A 136 9.43 15.96 2.66
CA TYR A 136 8.90 15.19 3.78
C TYR A 136 7.37 15.35 3.90
N GLN A 137 6.87 16.58 3.95
CA GLN A 137 5.43 16.88 4.13
C GLN A 137 4.55 16.30 3.01
N GLU A 138 5.03 16.38 1.78
CA GLU A 138 4.31 15.88 0.61
C GLU A 138 4.24 14.34 0.59
N ILE A 139 5.35 13.66 0.92
CA ILE A 139 5.36 12.20 1.04
C ILE A 139 4.51 11.75 2.22
N GLU A 140 4.55 12.47 3.33
CA GLU A 140 3.70 12.21 4.50
C GLU A 140 2.22 12.34 4.15
N THR A 141 1.84 13.42 3.44
CA THR A 141 0.47 13.63 2.96
C THR A 141 0.04 12.53 2.00
N PHE A 142 0.89 12.17 1.03
CA PHE A 142 0.62 11.07 0.10
C PHE A 142 0.37 9.74 0.84
N ARG A 143 1.14 9.46 1.89
CA ARG A 143 0.94 8.28 2.73
C ARG A 143 -0.40 8.32 3.47
N TYR A 144 -0.68 9.40 4.20
CA TYR A 144 -1.89 9.48 5.00
C TYR A 144 -3.17 9.55 4.17
N ARG A 145 -3.11 10.09 2.95
CA ARG A 145 -4.27 10.24 2.07
C ARG A 145 -4.36 9.11 1.04
N ALA A 146 -3.46 9.07 0.07
CA ALA A 146 -3.58 8.21 -1.11
C ALA A 146 -3.31 6.73 -0.79
N ILE A 147 -2.26 6.45 -0.01
CA ILE A 147 -1.96 5.07 0.42
C ILE A 147 -3.05 4.54 1.35
N SER A 148 -3.50 5.33 2.33
CA SER A 148 -4.59 4.92 3.24
C SER A 148 -5.90 4.61 2.51
N ASP A 149 -6.30 5.44 1.53
CA ASP A 149 -7.51 5.19 0.73
C ASP A 149 -7.41 3.89 -0.08
N THR A 150 -6.24 3.68 -0.72
CA THR A 150 -5.98 2.43 -1.46
C THR A 150 -5.99 1.23 -0.53
N TRP A 151 -5.40 1.36 0.67
CA TRP A 151 -5.40 0.32 1.70
C TRP A 151 -6.81 -0.11 2.11
N LEU A 152 -7.74 0.84 2.30
CA LEU A 152 -9.14 0.51 2.62
C LEU A 152 -9.79 -0.34 1.54
N THR A 153 -9.47 -0.08 0.27
CA THR A 153 -9.99 -0.83 -0.88
C THR A 153 -9.38 -2.23 -0.94
N VAL A 154 -8.06 -2.33 -0.75
CA VAL A 154 -7.33 -3.61 -0.63
C VAL A 154 -7.90 -4.46 0.50
N ASN A 155 -8.17 -3.88 1.67
CA ASN A 155 -8.70 -4.62 2.82
C ASN A 155 -10.12 -5.16 2.57
N ARG A 156 -10.98 -4.37 1.91
CA ARG A 156 -12.31 -4.85 1.46
C ARG A 156 -12.18 -5.98 0.44
N MET A 157 -11.25 -5.85 -0.50
CA MET A 157 -10.97 -6.87 -1.50
C MET A 157 -10.49 -8.18 -0.84
N GLU A 158 -9.53 -8.14 0.09
CA GLU A 158 -9.03 -9.32 0.81
C GLU A 158 -10.13 -10.03 1.63
N GLN A 159 -11.06 -9.25 2.21
CA GLN A 159 -12.24 -9.81 2.87
C GLN A 159 -13.15 -10.53 1.87
N SER A 160 -13.41 -9.92 0.71
CA SER A 160 -14.21 -10.51 -0.37
C SER A 160 -13.54 -11.76 -0.97
N ARG A 161 -12.21 -11.77 -1.10
CA ARG A 161 -11.41 -12.93 -1.51
C ARG A 161 -11.58 -14.09 -0.53
N THR A 162 -11.46 -13.80 0.77
CA THR A 162 -11.68 -14.80 1.84
C THR A 162 -13.09 -15.36 1.81
N GLU A 163 -14.10 -14.53 1.58
CA GLU A 163 -15.50 -14.97 1.45
C GLU A 163 -15.72 -15.87 0.24
N TYR A 164 -15.16 -15.49 -0.93
CA TYR A 164 -15.24 -16.28 -2.14
C TYR A 164 -14.54 -17.64 -1.97
N ARG A 165 -13.32 -17.67 -1.44
CA ARG A 165 -12.58 -18.92 -1.17
C ARG A 165 -13.29 -19.79 -0.14
N GLY A 166 -13.89 -19.20 0.90
CA GLY A 166 -14.75 -19.91 1.84
C GLY A 166 -15.97 -20.55 1.17
N ALA A 167 -16.63 -19.84 0.24
CA ALA A 167 -17.74 -20.39 -0.54
C ALA A 167 -17.29 -21.52 -1.48
N LEU A 168 -16.10 -21.44 -2.08
CA LEU A 168 -15.53 -22.53 -2.88
C LEU A 168 -15.23 -23.77 -2.03
N LEU A 169 -14.67 -23.60 -0.83
CA LEU A 169 -14.47 -24.71 0.11
C LEU A 169 -15.80 -25.37 0.48
N TRP A 170 -16.84 -24.56 0.73
CA TRP A 170 -18.17 -25.09 0.99
C TRP A 170 -18.74 -25.86 -0.20
N MET A 171 -18.56 -25.33 -1.42
CA MET A 171 -19.01 -25.99 -2.64
C MET A 171 -18.31 -27.33 -2.84
N LYS A 172 -16.99 -27.39 -2.57
CA LYS A 172 -16.19 -28.62 -2.62
C LYS A 172 -16.71 -29.66 -1.64
N ASP A 173 -16.92 -29.28 -0.39
CA ASP A 173 -17.45 -30.15 0.67
C ASP A 173 -18.82 -30.74 0.30
N VAL A 174 -19.76 -29.91 -0.15
CA VAL A 174 -21.11 -30.38 -0.55
C VAL A 174 -21.08 -31.21 -1.83
N SER A 175 -20.10 -30.98 -2.72
CA SER A 175 -19.98 -31.76 -3.96
C SER A 175 -19.45 -33.18 -3.74
N GLN A 176 -18.69 -33.42 -2.66
CA GLN A 176 -18.12 -34.74 -2.36
C GLN A 176 -19.17 -35.72 -1.84
N GLU A 177 -20.22 -35.23 -1.20
CA GLU A 177 -21.31 -36.02 -0.63
C GLU A 177 -22.58 -35.99 -1.51
N LEU A 178 -22.47 -35.54 -2.76
CA LEU A 178 -23.62 -35.27 -3.63
C LEU A 178 -24.13 -36.55 -4.30
N ASP A 179 -25.31 -36.99 -3.90
CA ASP A 179 -26.15 -37.96 -4.61
C ASP A 179 -27.21 -37.21 -5.46
N PRO A 180 -27.12 -37.28 -6.80
CA PRO A 180 -28.05 -36.60 -7.71
C PRO A 180 -29.51 -37.03 -7.55
N ASP A 181 -29.75 -38.25 -7.07
CA ASP A 181 -31.09 -38.81 -6.88
C ASP A 181 -31.76 -38.30 -5.59
N THR A 182 -30.96 -37.72 -4.69
CA THR A 182 -31.44 -37.11 -3.45
C THR A 182 -31.78 -35.62 -3.66
N HIS A 183 -33.06 -35.33 -3.91
CA HIS A 183 -33.57 -33.97 -4.19
C HIS A 183 -33.07 -32.88 -3.21
N LYS A 184 -33.02 -33.19 -1.91
CA LYS A 184 -32.57 -32.24 -0.87
C LYS A 184 -31.09 -31.86 -0.99
N GLN A 185 -30.24 -32.80 -1.39
CA GLN A 185 -28.80 -32.54 -1.56
C GLN A 185 -28.56 -31.68 -2.81
N MET A 186 -29.28 -31.95 -3.89
CA MET A 186 -29.28 -31.10 -5.09
C MET A 186 -29.75 -29.68 -4.80
N GLU A 187 -30.77 -29.50 -3.96
CA GLU A 187 -31.21 -28.16 -3.54
C GLU A 187 -30.11 -27.43 -2.74
N LYS A 188 -29.48 -28.12 -1.77
CA LYS A 188 -28.34 -27.59 -1.00
C LYS A 188 -27.18 -27.18 -1.93
N PHE A 189 -26.81 -28.04 -2.88
CA PHE A 189 -25.75 -27.76 -3.85
C PHE A 189 -26.05 -26.52 -4.69
N ARG A 190 -27.27 -26.39 -5.22
CA ARG A 190 -27.69 -25.20 -5.99
C ARG A 190 -27.60 -23.93 -5.16
N LYS A 191 -27.97 -23.97 -3.87
CA LYS A 191 -27.84 -22.82 -2.96
C LYS A 191 -26.39 -22.40 -2.75
N VAL A 192 -25.49 -23.36 -2.53
CA VAL A 192 -24.05 -23.07 -2.39
C VAL A 192 -23.46 -22.56 -3.69
N GLN A 193 -23.84 -23.14 -4.83
CA GLN A 193 -23.42 -22.66 -6.15
C GLN A 193 -23.86 -21.21 -6.41
N ALA A 194 -25.09 -20.84 -6.03
CA ALA A 194 -25.55 -19.45 -6.11
C ALA A 194 -24.69 -18.52 -5.23
N GLN A 195 -24.35 -18.94 -4.01
CA GLN A 195 -23.46 -18.17 -3.12
C GLN A 195 -22.05 -17.98 -3.71
N VAL A 196 -21.48 -19.01 -4.35
CA VAL A 196 -20.20 -18.92 -5.04
C VAL A 196 -20.27 -17.89 -6.17
N ARG A 197 -21.32 -17.91 -6.98
CA ARG A 197 -21.51 -16.92 -8.06
C ARG A 197 -21.60 -15.49 -7.52
N THR A 198 -22.36 -15.28 -6.45
CA THR A 198 -22.50 -13.96 -5.82
C THR A 198 -21.17 -13.45 -5.25
N THR A 199 -20.48 -14.27 -4.46
CA THR A 199 -19.20 -13.88 -3.85
C THR A 199 -18.09 -13.69 -4.87
N LYS A 200 -18.07 -14.49 -5.94
CA LYS A 200 -17.17 -14.29 -7.09
C LYS A 200 -17.39 -12.93 -7.75
N SER A 201 -18.65 -12.59 -8.04
CA SER A 201 -18.98 -11.31 -8.67
C SER A 201 -18.52 -10.11 -7.83
N SER A 202 -18.72 -10.17 -6.50
CA SER A 202 -18.22 -9.15 -5.58
C SER A 202 -16.69 -9.09 -5.54
N PHE A 203 -16.02 -10.24 -5.52
CA PHE A 203 -14.56 -10.34 -5.51
C PHE A 203 -13.96 -9.79 -6.82
N ASP A 204 -14.46 -10.19 -7.98
CA ASP A 204 -13.97 -9.74 -9.29
C ASP A 204 -14.10 -8.22 -9.45
N LYS A 205 -15.18 -7.63 -8.94
CA LYS A 205 -15.35 -6.18 -8.91
C LYS A 205 -14.26 -5.51 -8.07
N LEU A 206 -14.07 -5.96 -6.83
CA LEU A 206 -13.08 -5.40 -5.93
C LEU A 206 -11.64 -5.64 -6.39
N LYS A 207 -11.37 -6.77 -7.06
CA LYS A 207 -10.10 -7.06 -7.73
C LYS A 207 -9.78 -5.99 -8.77
N ASN A 208 -10.75 -5.66 -9.64
CA ASN A 208 -10.58 -4.60 -10.64
C ASN A 208 -10.38 -3.22 -9.99
N ASP A 209 -11.17 -2.89 -8.96
CA ASP A 209 -11.04 -1.63 -8.22
C ASP A 209 -9.63 -1.48 -7.61
N VAL A 210 -9.09 -2.56 -7.01
CA VAL A 210 -7.73 -2.58 -6.47
C VAL A 210 -6.69 -2.38 -7.57
N CYS A 211 -6.78 -3.11 -8.68
CA CYS A 211 -5.83 -2.97 -9.78
C CYS A 211 -5.75 -1.52 -10.28
N GLN A 212 -6.90 -0.90 -10.56
CA GLN A 212 -6.97 0.48 -11.04
C GLN A 212 -6.41 1.47 -10.00
N LYS A 213 -6.78 1.32 -8.71
CA LYS A 213 -6.27 2.19 -7.66
C LYS A 213 -4.77 2.07 -7.47
N VAL A 214 -4.21 0.86 -7.53
CA VAL A 214 -2.76 0.65 -7.39
C VAL A 214 -2.00 1.26 -8.56
N ASP A 215 -2.51 1.13 -9.79
CA ASP A 215 -1.90 1.74 -10.98
C ASP A 215 -1.92 3.28 -10.89
N LEU A 216 -3.06 3.86 -10.50
CA LEU A 216 -3.18 5.31 -10.23
C LEU A 216 -2.28 5.77 -9.10
N LEU A 217 -2.15 4.98 -8.04
CA LEU A 217 -1.27 5.27 -6.90
C LEU A 217 0.19 5.30 -7.35
N GLY A 218 0.61 4.34 -8.17
CA GLY A 218 1.94 4.30 -8.77
C GLY A 218 2.23 5.54 -9.63
N ALA A 219 1.31 5.88 -10.54
CA ALA A 219 1.45 7.08 -11.37
C ALA A 219 1.49 8.37 -10.54
N SER A 220 0.61 8.49 -9.55
CA SER A 220 0.56 9.65 -8.65
C SER A 220 1.85 9.81 -7.85
N ARG A 221 2.44 8.71 -7.37
CA ARG A 221 3.74 8.73 -6.69
C ARG A 221 4.84 9.22 -7.62
N CYS A 222 4.91 8.74 -8.85
CA CYS A 222 5.91 9.17 -9.83
C CYS A 222 5.80 10.68 -10.09
N ASN A 223 4.58 11.17 -10.33
CA ASN A 223 4.33 12.59 -10.58
C ASN A 223 4.73 13.46 -9.39
N LEU A 224 4.37 13.04 -8.17
CA LEU A 224 4.73 13.71 -6.93
C LEU A 224 6.26 13.84 -6.78
N LEU A 225 6.97 12.72 -6.95
CA LEU A 225 8.43 12.67 -6.82
C LEU A 225 9.13 13.50 -7.89
N SER A 226 8.73 13.37 -9.16
CA SER A 226 9.33 14.13 -10.26
C SER A 226 9.23 15.65 -10.04
N HIS A 227 8.10 16.13 -9.53
CA HIS A 227 7.91 17.55 -9.25
C HIS A 227 8.76 18.03 -8.07
N ILE A 228 8.73 17.32 -6.94
CA ILE A 228 9.35 17.81 -5.72
C ILE A 228 10.88 17.62 -5.72
N LEU A 229 11.37 16.51 -6.29
CA LEU A 229 12.80 16.25 -6.41
C LEU A 229 13.48 17.27 -7.33
N SER A 230 12.79 17.78 -8.35
CA SER A 230 13.30 18.88 -9.19
C SER A 230 13.61 20.13 -8.34
N THR A 231 12.70 20.50 -7.43
CA THR A 231 12.93 21.65 -6.52
C THR A 231 14.12 21.44 -5.60
N TYR A 232 14.28 20.21 -5.08
CA TYR A 232 15.43 19.83 -4.26
C TYR A 232 16.74 19.88 -5.06
N GLN A 233 16.74 19.34 -6.29
CA GLN A 233 17.91 19.30 -7.15
C GLN A 233 18.40 20.70 -7.53
N VAL A 234 17.49 21.64 -7.82
CA VAL A 234 17.86 23.03 -8.13
C VAL A 234 18.62 23.66 -6.95
N HIS A 235 18.16 23.49 -5.71
CA HIS A 235 18.85 24.04 -4.54
C HIS A 235 20.14 23.29 -4.17
N LEU A 236 20.32 22.06 -4.66
CA LEU A 236 21.56 21.32 -4.46
C LEU A 236 22.66 21.81 -5.41
N LEU A 237 22.28 22.26 -6.61
CA LEU A 237 23.21 22.66 -7.66
C LEU A 237 23.52 24.16 -7.68
N TYR A 238 22.66 24.99 -7.10
CA TYR A 238 22.74 26.46 -7.09
C TYR A 238 22.58 27.02 -5.69
#